data_AF-A0A3D0SQF1-F1
#
_entry.id   AF-A0A3D0SQF1-F1
#
_cell.length_a   1.000
_cell.length_b   1.000
_cell.length_c   1.000
_cell.angle_alpha   90.00
_cell.angle_beta   90.00
_cell.angle_gamma   90.00
#
_symmetry.space_group_name_H-M   'P 1'
#
loop_
_entity.id
_entity.type
_entity.pdbx_description
1 polymer ?
#
loop_
_entity_poly.entity_id
_entity_poly.type
_entity_poly.pdbx_seq_one_letter_code
_entity_poly.pdbx_strand_id
1 'polypeptide(L)' 'MPDLPGCVAAAETKQEVLQLIQEAIEFHLDGLKEEGAPVPLPHSYSEFVEIHA' A
#
# COMPACT_ATOMS: atom_id res chain seq x y z
N MET A 1 0.70 2.93 3.20
CA MET A 1 0.82 1.46 3.23
C MET A 1 2.03 1.09 4.09
N PRO A 2 2.01 0.01 4.90
CA PRO A 2 3.16 -0.33 5.74
C PRO A 2 4.42 -0.71 4.94
N ASP A 3 4.27 -1.45 3.84
CA ASP A 3 5.42 -1.90 3.04
C ASP A 3 6.02 -0.82 2.13
N LEU A 4 5.22 0.18 1.73
CA LEU A 4 5.69 1.38 1.02
C LEU A 4 5.31 2.63 1.84
N PRO A 5 6.16 3.06 2.78
CA PRO A 5 5.95 4.28 3.55
C PRO A 5 5.76 5.48 2.61
N GLY A 6 4.72 6.28 2.86
CA GLY A 6 4.38 7.44 2.01
C GLY A 6 3.46 7.14 0.84
N CYS A 7 3.20 5.87 0.49
CA CYS A 7 2.21 5.52 -0.52
C CYS A 7 0.78 5.59 0.07
N VAL A 8 -0.02 6.52 -0.47
CA VAL A 8 -1.38 6.88 -0.01
C VAL A 8 -2.28 7.14 -1.22
N ALA A 9 -3.53 6.67 -1.16
CA ALA A 9 -4.57 6.98 -2.13
C ALA A 9 -5.91 7.24 -1.41
N ALA A 10 -6.73 8.14 -1.95
CA ALA A 10 -8.04 8.49 -1.40
C ALA A 10 -9.04 8.76 -2.54
N ALA A 11 -10.28 8.28 -2.38
CA ALA A 11 -11.38 8.46 -3.31
C ALA A 11 -12.72 8.23 -2.59
N GLU A 12 -13.83 8.55 -3.28
CA GLU A 12 -15.18 8.46 -2.72
C GLU A 12 -15.67 7.02 -2.58
N THR A 13 -15.25 6.14 -3.49
CA THR A 13 -15.64 4.74 -3.47
C THR A 13 -14.47 3.80 -3.18
N LYS A 14 -14.78 2.66 -2.57
CA LYS A 14 -13.80 1.59 -2.35
C LYS A 14 -13.13 1.13 -3.65
N GLN A 15 -13.90 1.03 -4.74
CA GLN A 15 -13.35 0.62 -6.04
C GLN A 15 -12.32 1.60 -6.55
N GLU A 16 -12.62 2.90 -6.49
CA GLU A 16 -11.69 3.94 -6.93
C GLU A 16 -10.44 3.98 -6.04
N VAL A 17 -10.58 3.87 -4.72
CA VAL A 17 -9.43 3.80 -3.81
C VAL A 17 -8.53 2.62 -4.16
N LEU A 18 -9.10 1.45 -4.46
CA LEU A 18 -8.35 0.24 -4.82
C LEU A 18 -7.63 0.38 -6.17
N GLN A 19 -8.23 1.07 -7.13
CA GLN A 19 -7.58 1.35 -8.40
C GLN A 19 -6.41 2.34 -8.21
N LEU A 20 -6.66 3.46 -7.53
CA LEU A 20 -5.65 4.49 -7.30
C LEU A 20 -4.46 3.98 -6.48
N ILE A 21 -4.70 3.14 -5.47
CA ILE A 21 -3.60 2.58 -4.68
C ILE A 21 -2.76 1.60 -5.52
N GLN A 22 -3.37 0.87 -6.45
CA GLN A 22 -2.64 -0.02 -7.36
C GLN A 22 -1.71 0.79 -8.29
N GLU A 23 -2.23 1.85 -8.91
CA GLU A 23 -1.46 2.77 -9.75
C GLU A 23 -0.32 3.45 -8.95
N ALA A 24 -0.59 3.88 -7.72
CA ALA A 24 0.41 4.51 -6.86
C ALA A 24 1.54 3.54 -6.44
N ILE A 25 1.22 2.26 -6.21
CA ILE A 25 2.21 1.22 -5.93
C ILE A 25 3.11 1.01 -7.15
N GLU A 26 2.54 0.85 -8.34
CA GLU A 26 3.30 0.66 -9.58
C GLU A 26 4.28 1.82 -9.82
N PHE A 27 3.78 3.05 -9.72
CA PHE A 27 4.60 4.26 -9.89
C PHE A 27 5.77 4.30 -8.89
N HIS A 28 5.53 4.00 -7.62
CA HIS A 28 6.58 4.02 -6.61
C HIS A 28 7.63 2.92 -6.82
N LEU A 29 7.19 1.73 -7.22
CA LEU A 29 8.10 0.62 -7.53
C LEU A 29 9.00 0.94 -8.73
N ASP A 30 8.49 1.63 -9.74
CA ASP A 30 9.29 2.05 -10.88
C ASP A 30 10.32 3.10 -10.47
N GLY A 31 9.96 4.08 -9.63
CA GLY A 31 10.92 5.01 -9.03
C GLY A 31 12.05 4.30 -8.26
N LEU A 32 11.71 3.31 -7.42
CA LEU A 32 12.73 2.51 -6.71
C LEU A 32 13.67 1.77 -7.65
N LYS A 33 13.16 1.22 -8.77
CA LYS A 33 14.00 0.56 -9.78
C LYS A 33 14.95 1.55 -10.46
N GLU A 34 14.48 2.74 -10.79
CA GLU A 34 15.30 3.79 -11.41
C GLU A 34 16.41 4.29 -10.48
N GLU A 35 16.12 4.39 -9.18
CA GLU A 35 17.07 4.76 -8.14
C GLU A 35 18.05 3.62 -7.78
N GLY A 36 17.83 2.40 -8.28
CA GLY A 36 18.61 1.21 -7.90
C GLY A 36 18.37 0.78 -6.45
N ALA A 37 17.26 1.23 -5.86
CA ALA A 37 16.88 0.91 -4.49
C ALA A 37 16.24 -0.49 -4.41
N PRO A 38 16.38 -1.20 -3.27
CA PRO A 38 15.75 -2.49 -3.08
C PRO A 38 14.23 -2.35 -3.00
N VAL A 39 13.52 -3.22 -3.71
CA VAL A 39 12.05 -3.32 -3.62
C VAL A 39 11.69 -4.11 -2.35
N PRO A 40 10.85 -3.57 -1.46
CA PRO A 40 10.41 -4.30 -0.26
C PRO A 40 9.49 -5.47 -0.63
N LEU A 41 9.53 -6.53 0.18
CA LEU A 41 8.66 -7.69 0.02
C LEU A 41 7.25 -7.35 0.55
N PRO A 42 6.18 -7.79 -0.15
CA PRO A 42 4.81 -7.56 0.29
C PRO A 42 4.50 -8.38 1.55
N HIS A 43 3.83 -7.77 2.52
CA HIS A 43 3.38 -8.45 3.74
C HIS A 43 1.91 -8.15 4.05
N SER A 44 1.25 -9.11 4.69
CA SER A 44 -0.12 -8.99 5.17
C SER A 44 -0.24 -9.66 6.52
N TYR A 45 -0.90 -8.98 7.47
CA TYR A 45 -1.18 -9.52 8.80
C TYR A 45 -2.56 -9.05 9.25
N SER A 46 -3.21 -9.85 10.10
CA SER A 46 -4.50 -9.53 10.72
C SER A 46 -4.46 -10.00 12.16
N GLU A 47 -5.03 -9.20 13.07
CA GLU A 47 -5.12 -9.54 14.48
C GLU A 47 -6.58 -9.45 14.93
N PHE A 48 -7.00 -10.40 15.76
CA PHE A 48 -8.33 -10.39 16.39
C PHE A 48 -8.21 -9.82 17.79
N VAL A 49 -9.08 -8.86 18.13
CA VAL A 49 -9.15 -8.28 19.47
C VAL A 49 -10.54 -8.55 20.02
N GLU A 50 -10.62 -9.36 21.08
CA GLU A 50 -11.86 -9.53 21.83
C GLU A 50 -12.09 -8.34 22.76
N ILE A 51 -13.32 -7.83 22.78
CA ILE A 51 -13.73 -6.72 23.63
C ILE A 51 -14.90 -7.20 24.49
N HIS A 52 -14.73 -7.17 25.81
CA HIS A 52 -15.82 -7.47 26.74
C HIS A 52 -16.77 -6.27 26.82
N ALA A 53 -18.06 -6.52 26.61
CA ALA A 53 -19.14 -5.55 26.78
C ALA A 53 -19.66 -5.52 28.22
#